data_AF-A0A371K2V1-F1
#
_entry.id   AF-A0A371K2V1-F1
#
_cell.length_a   1.000
_cell.length_b   1.000
_cell.length_c   1.000
_cell.angle_alpha   90.00
_cell.angle_beta   90.00
_cell.angle_gamma   90.00
#
_symmetry.space_group_name_H-M   'P 1'
#
loop_
_entity.id
_entity.type
_entity.pdbx_description
1 polymer ?
#
loop_
_entity_poly.entity_id
_entity_poly.type
_entity_poly.pdbx_seq_one_letter_code
_entity_poly.pdbx_strand_id
1 'polypeptide(L)'
;MNDIQDGRTDSDAAQPNAQPDVKAYVIEATRLFGQIYPMWNSAGNVWRTACAFDSLIDYFTVTGIDSAPYVNDALGALDPTKKGNWWDDFGWIGIAALRAAEQRFAPQYRYEFLKIAINAWCYMYGPGWSTSSTQNGVYPYTDQPGWAEFARTHTFNLGAPNCWKNIKLTWPEVSPTTQAELGPRYTPGGIWNSPFSATDHPDAVGQYQGTGDTLNPIQNTVTNVVYALLSLRLSLAAQNPDFARYFTDVGLNLPALNQAWKNQIAWWQQWMQATPEPMQTLLLSAQSGSKGGSLVRERVSTFQVVDGVRYWDSSYNQGMTWSGDQGLLIGALREAQSMYSGSPPSVLSLYPALIQGVFANYFLPRSYGSVSGSFPLPWLSVGSSAPYIEVPPGNDYGDYQTGVGVFMRYLLQAYRADPKLLAPYRDTLIALANALVAPGFGTPSPGGLCDAFTAYGNGNADMISAPVNRLAVLNLAIAIS
;
A
#
# COMPACT_ATOMS: atom_id res chain seq x y z
N MET A 1 31.50 -23.11 33.43
CA MET A 1 30.51 -22.86 34.50
C MET A 1 30.17 -21.37 34.43
N ASN A 2 29.15 -20.90 33.73
CA ASN A 2 27.86 -21.49 33.38
C ASN A 2 27.52 -21.22 31.91
N ASP A 3 27.28 -22.30 31.15
CA ASP A 3 26.56 -22.27 29.88
C ASP A 3 25.07 -22.14 30.21
N ILE A 4 24.43 -21.07 29.76
CA ILE A 4 22.98 -21.05 29.60
C ILE A 4 22.72 -21.50 28.17
N GLN A 5 22.35 -22.77 28.05
CA GLN A 5 21.78 -23.36 26.84
C GLN A 5 20.48 -22.62 26.52
N ASP A 6 20.50 -21.82 25.46
CA ASP A 6 19.28 -21.30 24.86
C ASP A 6 18.69 -22.42 23.99
N GLY A 7 17.60 -23.00 24.46
CA GLY A 7 16.91 -24.15 23.88
C GLY A 7 16.15 -23.82 22.60
N ARG A 8 16.85 -23.47 21.52
CA ARG A 8 16.33 -23.66 20.18
C ARG A 8 16.56 -25.11 19.78
N THR A 9 15.52 -25.94 19.91
CA THR A 9 15.46 -27.19 19.18
C THR A 9 15.36 -26.86 17.69
N ASP A 10 16.27 -27.43 16.90
CA ASP A 10 16.35 -27.37 15.43
C ASP A 10 15.14 -28.03 14.70
N SER A 11 13.92 -27.86 15.21
CA SER A 11 12.69 -28.43 14.63
C SER A 11 12.01 -27.53 13.58
N ASP A 12 12.52 -26.33 13.33
CA ASP A 12 12.00 -25.40 12.31
C ASP A 12 12.73 -25.51 10.95
N ALA A 13 13.28 -26.69 10.65
CA ALA A 13 13.73 -26.98 9.30
C ALA A 13 12.51 -26.95 8.37
N ALA A 14 12.36 -25.85 7.62
CA ALA A 14 11.49 -25.79 6.44
C ALA A 14 11.66 -27.09 5.67
N GLN A 15 10.55 -27.80 5.41
CA GLN A 15 10.61 -29.05 4.65
C GLN A 15 11.29 -28.76 3.31
N PRO A 16 12.55 -29.21 3.10
CA PRO A 16 13.22 -28.95 1.86
C PRO A 16 12.47 -29.75 0.79
N ASN A 17 11.95 -29.06 -0.22
CA ASN A 17 11.14 -29.59 -1.33
C ASN A 17 9.61 -29.65 -1.14
N ALA A 18 8.98 -28.62 -0.57
CA ALA A 18 7.54 -28.44 -0.75
C ALA A 18 7.21 -28.40 -2.26
N GLN A 19 6.53 -29.44 -2.76
CA GLN A 19 6.12 -29.49 -4.16
C GLN A 19 4.86 -28.62 -4.35
N PRO A 20 4.80 -27.82 -5.42
CA PRO A 20 3.62 -27.02 -5.70
C PRO A 20 2.45 -27.90 -6.16
N ASP A 21 1.26 -27.65 -5.63
CA ASP A 21 0.01 -28.22 -6.14
C ASP A 21 -0.78 -27.14 -6.92
N VAL A 22 -0.28 -26.81 -8.11
CA VAL A 22 -0.86 -25.78 -8.97
C VAL A 22 -2.35 -26.02 -9.24
N LYS A 23 -2.75 -27.29 -9.37
CA LYS A 23 -4.14 -27.65 -9.60
C LYS A 23 -5.01 -27.30 -8.38
N ALA A 24 -4.57 -27.65 -7.18
CA ALA A 24 -5.28 -27.26 -5.95
C ALA A 24 -5.31 -25.73 -5.78
N TYR A 25 -4.22 -25.03 -6.11
CA TYR A 25 -4.17 -23.56 -6.01
C TYR A 25 -5.20 -22.89 -6.91
N VAL A 26 -5.31 -23.33 -8.17
CA VAL A 26 -6.30 -22.78 -9.12
C VAL A 26 -7.74 -23.09 -8.67
N ILE A 27 -8.00 -24.29 -8.16
CA ILE A 27 -9.32 -24.66 -7.62
C ILE A 27 -9.69 -23.75 -6.45
N GLU A 28 -8.76 -23.57 -5.50
CA GLU A 28 -9.00 -22.73 -4.33
C GLU A 28 -9.12 -21.25 -4.69
N ALA A 29 -8.28 -20.74 -5.60
CA ALA A 29 -8.38 -19.38 -6.12
C ALA A 29 -9.75 -19.11 -6.77
N THR A 30 -10.27 -20.07 -7.54
CA THR A 30 -11.60 -20.00 -8.14
C THR A 30 -12.69 -19.97 -7.07
N ARG A 31 -12.57 -20.80 -6.03
CA ARG A 31 -13.50 -20.81 -4.89
C ARG A 31 -13.49 -19.48 -4.13
N LEU A 32 -12.30 -18.93 -3.87
CA LEU A 32 -12.12 -17.64 -3.20
C LEU A 32 -12.69 -16.49 -4.03
N PHE A 33 -12.48 -16.50 -5.35
CA PHE A 33 -13.12 -15.54 -6.26
C PHE A 33 -14.65 -15.53 -6.08
N GLY A 34 -15.27 -16.71 -6.02
CA GLY A 34 -16.72 -16.85 -5.76
C GLY A 34 -17.17 -16.26 -4.41
N GLN A 35 -16.29 -16.18 -3.41
CA GLN A 35 -16.56 -15.51 -2.13
C GLN A 35 -16.34 -14.01 -2.20
N ILE A 36 -15.27 -13.58 -2.87
CA ILE A 36 -14.87 -12.18 -2.98
C ILE A 36 -15.91 -11.41 -3.81
N TYR A 37 -16.34 -11.95 -4.94
CA TYR A 37 -17.22 -11.28 -5.89
C TYR A 37 -18.48 -10.63 -5.27
N PRO A 38 -19.33 -11.35 -4.49
CA PRO A 38 -20.51 -10.73 -3.88
C PRO A 38 -20.18 -9.63 -2.86
N MET A 39 -19.08 -9.78 -2.10
CA MET A 39 -18.65 -8.76 -1.14
C MET A 39 -18.09 -7.53 -1.84
N TRP A 40 -17.28 -7.74 -2.88
CA TRP A 40 -16.65 -6.71 -3.68
C TRP A 40 -17.69 -5.79 -4.33
N ASN A 41 -18.76 -6.37 -4.89
CA ASN A 41 -19.81 -5.61 -5.55
C ASN A 41 -20.60 -4.70 -4.56
N SER A 42 -20.75 -5.13 -3.32
CA SER A 42 -21.62 -4.49 -2.32
C SER A 42 -20.89 -3.72 -1.22
N ALA A 43 -19.55 -3.76 -1.17
CA ALA A 43 -18.77 -3.05 -0.17
C ALA A 43 -18.81 -1.52 -0.37
N GLY A 44 -19.02 -0.80 0.74
CA GLY A 44 -19.16 0.66 0.78
C GLY A 44 -17.90 1.41 1.20
N ASN A 45 -16.72 0.91 0.85
CA ASN A 45 -15.43 1.56 1.10
C ASN A 45 -14.59 1.45 -0.19
N VAL A 46 -14.32 2.60 -0.82
CA VAL A 46 -13.74 2.66 -2.17
C VAL A 46 -12.31 2.15 -2.22
N TRP A 47 -11.50 2.45 -1.22
CA TRP A 47 -10.09 2.07 -1.25
C TRP A 47 -9.95 0.55 -1.08
N ARG A 48 -10.80 -0.07 -0.23
CA ARG A 48 -10.82 -1.53 -0.07
C ARG A 48 -11.36 -2.24 -1.30
N THR A 49 -12.39 -1.71 -1.96
CA THR A 49 -12.86 -2.30 -3.22
C THR A 49 -11.86 -2.15 -4.36
N ALA A 50 -11.12 -1.04 -4.41
CA ALA A 50 -10.01 -0.85 -5.35
C ALA A 50 -8.84 -1.81 -5.02
N CYS A 51 -8.48 -1.94 -3.75
CA CYS A 51 -7.46 -2.88 -3.29
C CYS A 51 -7.84 -4.33 -3.66
N ALA A 52 -9.09 -4.75 -3.40
CA ALA A 52 -9.58 -6.07 -3.80
C ALA A 52 -9.57 -6.25 -5.32
N PHE A 53 -10.07 -5.27 -6.09
CA PHE A 53 -10.08 -5.31 -7.55
C PHE A 53 -8.68 -5.51 -8.12
N ASP A 54 -7.69 -4.83 -7.58
CA ASP A 54 -6.32 -4.94 -8.05
C ASP A 54 -5.68 -6.32 -7.76
N SER A 55 -6.20 -7.09 -6.78
CA SER A 55 -5.89 -8.53 -6.62
C SER A 55 -6.62 -9.39 -7.64
N LEU A 56 -7.86 -9.02 -7.99
CA LEU A 56 -8.65 -9.73 -8.98
C LEU A 56 -8.03 -9.62 -10.38
N ILE A 57 -7.42 -8.49 -10.72
CA ILE A 57 -6.65 -8.34 -11.98
C ILE A 57 -5.57 -9.43 -12.08
N ASP A 58 -4.84 -9.69 -10.99
CA ASP A 58 -3.84 -10.75 -10.97
C ASP A 58 -4.46 -12.14 -11.11
N TYR A 59 -5.61 -12.38 -10.48
CA TYR A 59 -6.34 -13.64 -10.63
C TYR A 59 -6.75 -13.90 -12.08
N PHE A 60 -7.38 -12.93 -12.76
CA PHE A 60 -7.75 -13.07 -14.16
C PHE A 60 -6.53 -13.25 -15.06
N THR A 61 -5.44 -12.53 -14.78
CA THR A 61 -4.19 -12.64 -15.54
C THR A 61 -3.54 -14.01 -15.41
N VAL A 62 -3.48 -14.56 -14.19
CA VAL A 62 -2.82 -15.85 -13.90
C VAL A 62 -3.67 -17.03 -14.36
N THR A 63 -5.01 -16.94 -14.25
CA THR A 63 -5.91 -18.04 -14.63
C THR A 63 -6.32 -18.03 -16.09
N GLY A 64 -6.20 -16.88 -16.78
CA GLY A 64 -6.67 -16.71 -18.15
C GLY A 64 -8.19 -16.67 -18.30
N ILE A 65 -8.94 -16.57 -17.20
CA ILE A 65 -10.40 -16.43 -17.23
C ILE A 65 -10.78 -15.10 -17.87
N ASP A 66 -11.83 -15.11 -18.70
CA ASP A 66 -12.35 -13.90 -19.31
C ASP A 66 -12.90 -12.94 -18.25
N SER A 67 -12.36 -11.73 -18.25
CA SER A 67 -12.73 -10.65 -17.32
C SER A 67 -13.87 -9.77 -17.83
N ALA A 68 -14.21 -9.84 -19.12
CA ALA A 68 -15.23 -8.98 -19.73
C ALA A 68 -16.60 -8.99 -19.00
N PRO A 69 -17.10 -10.12 -18.46
CA PRO A 69 -18.38 -10.13 -17.74
C PRO A 69 -18.40 -9.29 -16.45
N TYR A 70 -17.24 -8.98 -15.88
CA TYR A 70 -17.11 -8.33 -14.57
C TYR A 70 -16.84 -6.83 -14.66
N VAL A 71 -16.89 -6.25 -15.87
CA VAL A 71 -16.45 -4.87 -16.10
C VAL A 71 -17.31 -3.80 -15.41
N ASN A 72 -18.63 -3.99 -15.37
CA ASN A 72 -19.51 -3.02 -14.73
C ASN A 72 -19.29 -3.00 -13.21
N ASP A 73 -19.09 -4.17 -12.60
CA ASP A 73 -18.76 -4.27 -11.18
C ASP A 73 -17.37 -3.67 -10.90
N ALA A 74 -16.41 -3.84 -11.82
CA ALA A 74 -15.09 -3.23 -11.72
C ALA A 74 -15.12 -1.70 -11.78
N LEU A 75 -15.87 -1.12 -12.73
CA LEU A 75 -16.04 0.33 -12.80
C LEU A 75 -16.79 0.85 -11.56
N GLY A 76 -17.80 0.13 -11.08
CA GLY A 76 -18.51 0.46 -9.84
C GLY A 76 -17.67 0.31 -8.57
N ALA A 77 -16.69 -0.60 -8.54
CA ALA A 77 -15.74 -0.75 -7.44
C ALA A 77 -14.76 0.43 -7.32
N LEU A 78 -14.61 1.21 -8.39
CA LEU A 78 -13.77 2.39 -8.50
C LEU A 78 -14.57 3.69 -8.41
N ASP A 79 -15.84 3.60 -8.01
CA ASP A 79 -16.71 4.75 -7.79
C ASP A 79 -16.21 5.57 -6.57
N PRO A 80 -15.75 6.82 -6.77
CA PRO A 80 -15.17 7.64 -5.71
C PRO A 80 -16.19 8.06 -4.63
N THR A 81 -17.49 7.89 -4.87
CA THR A 81 -18.55 8.23 -3.89
C THR A 81 -18.71 7.18 -2.79
N LYS A 82 -18.04 6.02 -2.89
CA LYS A 82 -18.06 4.94 -1.89
C LYS A 82 -17.20 5.25 -0.65
N LYS A 83 -17.54 6.32 0.08
CA LYS A 83 -16.83 6.76 1.32
C LYS A 83 -15.32 6.96 1.15
N GLY A 84 -14.86 7.46 0.00
CA GLY A 84 -13.48 7.89 -0.19
C GLY A 84 -13.33 9.38 0.06
N ASN A 85 -12.37 9.78 0.89
CA ASN A 85 -12.04 11.20 1.11
C ASN A 85 -10.57 11.46 1.46
N TRP A 86 -9.75 10.41 1.61
CA TRP A 86 -8.32 10.54 1.82
C TRP A 86 -7.56 10.41 0.51
N TRP A 87 -6.39 11.02 0.39
CA TRP A 87 -5.69 11.02 -0.89
C TRP A 87 -5.15 9.64 -1.27
N ASP A 88 -4.82 8.79 -0.31
CA ASP A 88 -4.44 7.40 -0.58
C ASP A 88 -5.59 6.54 -1.12
N ASP A 89 -6.85 6.81 -0.75
CA ASP A 89 -8.02 6.14 -1.35
C ASP A 89 -7.98 6.26 -2.87
N PHE A 90 -7.66 7.46 -3.36
CA PHE A 90 -7.54 7.75 -4.79
C PHE A 90 -6.26 7.17 -5.38
N GLY A 91 -5.17 7.08 -4.61
CA GLY A 91 -4.00 6.31 -5.00
C GLY A 91 -4.35 4.85 -5.32
N TRP A 92 -5.15 4.20 -4.47
CA TRP A 92 -5.63 2.83 -4.68
C TRP A 92 -6.53 2.71 -5.90
N ILE A 93 -7.52 3.60 -6.05
CA ILE A 93 -8.40 3.68 -7.22
C ILE A 93 -7.57 3.81 -8.50
N GLY A 94 -6.64 4.76 -8.52
CA GLY A 94 -5.86 5.07 -9.70
C GLY A 94 -4.90 3.96 -10.11
N ILE A 95 -4.24 3.32 -9.14
CA ILE A 95 -3.35 2.17 -9.40
C ILE A 95 -4.15 0.99 -9.97
N ALA A 96 -5.27 0.64 -9.34
CA ALA A 96 -6.12 -0.46 -9.78
C ALA A 96 -6.66 -0.21 -11.21
N ALA A 97 -7.16 0.99 -11.47
CA ALA A 97 -7.68 1.39 -12.76
C ALA A 97 -6.58 1.36 -13.85
N LEU A 98 -5.42 1.94 -13.57
CA LEU A 98 -4.32 1.94 -14.54
C LEU A 98 -3.84 0.52 -14.85
N ARG A 99 -3.72 -0.34 -13.83
CA ARG A 99 -3.40 -1.75 -14.05
C ARG A 99 -4.46 -2.46 -14.88
N ALA A 100 -5.74 -2.19 -14.69
CA ALA A 100 -6.80 -2.77 -15.52
C ALA A 100 -6.66 -2.35 -17.00
N ALA A 101 -6.34 -1.07 -17.24
CA ALA A 101 -6.11 -0.53 -18.57
C ALA A 101 -4.88 -1.15 -19.28
N GLU A 102 -3.81 -1.43 -18.53
CA GLU A 102 -2.55 -1.97 -19.05
C GLU A 102 -2.56 -3.50 -19.19
N GLN A 103 -3.14 -4.21 -18.22
CA GLN A 103 -3.14 -5.67 -18.14
C GLN A 103 -4.34 -6.31 -18.86
N ARG A 104 -5.02 -5.54 -19.72
CA ARG A 104 -6.11 -6.02 -20.59
C ARG A 104 -7.27 -6.65 -19.81
N PHE A 105 -7.54 -6.17 -18.59
CA PHE A 105 -8.80 -6.50 -17.92
C PHE A 105 -9.94 -5.84 -18.70
N ALA A 106 -10.90 -6.64 -19.17
CA ALA A 106 -11.98 -6.20 -20.06
C ALA A 106 -11.46 -5.23 -21.16
N PRO A 107 -10.63 -5.69 -22.11
CA PRO A 107 -9.80 -4.84 -22.97
C PRO A 107 -10.55 -3.72 -23.70
N GLN A 108 -11.81 -3.96 -24.04
CA GLN A 108 -12.70 -3.02 -24.71
C GLN A 108 -13.06 -1.79 -23.86
N TYR A 109 -12.81 -1.83 -22.54
CA TYR A 109 -13.01 -0.73 -21.59
C TYR A 109 -11.71 -0.12 -21.06
N ARG A 110 -10.54 -0.48 -21.64
CA ARG A 110 -9.23 0.01 -21.15
C ARG A 110 -9.13 1.53 -21.02
N TYR A 111 -9.82 2.27 -21.89
CA TYR A 111 -9.82 3.73 -21.85
C TYR A 111 -10.68 4.31 -20.72
N GLU A 112 -11.76 3.63 -20.34
CA GLU A 112 -12.60 4.03 -19.21
C GLU A 112 -11.80 3.93 -17.90
N PHE A 113 -11.05 2.84 -17.73
CA PHE A 113 -10.12 2.69 -16.61
C PHE A 113 -8.98 3.72 -16.63
N LEU A 114 -8.43 4.05 -17.80
CA LEU A 114 -7.40 5.09 -17.91
C LEU A 114 -7.91 6.47 -17.45
N LYS A 115 -9.15 6.84 -17.82
CA LYS A 115 -9.78 8.09 -17.38
C LYS A 115 -9.92 8.15 -15.85
N ILE A 116 -10.32 7.04 -15.21
CA ILE A 116 -10.39 6.92 -13.75
C ILE A 116 -9.00 7.16 -13.13
N ALA A 117 -7.96 6.54 -13.67
CA ALA A 117 -6.59 6.71 -13.18
C ALA A 117 -6.10 8.17 -13.28
N ILE A 118 -6.40 8.85 -14.39
CA ILE A 118 -6.07 10.27 -14.58
C ILE A 118 -6.81 11.12 -13.54
N ASN A 119 -8.12 10.94 -13.38
CA ASN A 119 -8.89 11.69 -12.40
C ASN A 119 -8.39 11.49 -10.97
N ALA A 120 -8.05 10.26 -10.60
CA ALA A 120 -7.51 9.93 -9.29
C ALA A 120 -6.20 10.68 -9.02
N TRP A 121 -5.30 10.74 -10.01
CA TRP A 121 -4.08 11.55 -9.87
C TRP A 121 -4.39 13.05 -9.82
N CYS A 122 -5.31 13.56 -10.64
CA CYS A 122 -5.71 14.97 -10.58
C CYS A 122 -6.28 15.33 -9.20
N TYR A 123 -7.02 14.42 -8.56
CA TYR A 123 -7.48 14.59 -7.18
C TYR A 123 -6.30 14.68 -6.21
N MET A 124 -5.38 13.71 -6.25
CA MET A 124 -4.21 13.70 -5.36
C MET A 124 -3.29 14.91 -5.59
N TYR A 125 -3.12 15.36 -6.82
CA TYR A 125 -2.22 16.46 -7.16
C TYR A 125 -2.82 17.84 -6.85
N GLY A 126 -4.12 18.02 -7.13
CA GLY A 126 -4.82 19.29 -6.91
C GLY A 126 -4.41 20.38 -7.92
N PRO A 127 -4.38 21.66 -7.53
CA PRO A 127 -4.09 22.77 -8.43
C PRO A 127 -2.73 22.60 -9.13
N GLY A 128 -2.71 22.85 -10.44
CA GLY A 128 -1.54 22.64 -11.30
C GLY A 128 -1.49 21.28 -11.99
N TRP A 129 -2.51 20.42 -11.83
CA TRP A 129 -2.64 19.15 -12.55
C TRP A 129 -2.72 19.34 -14.07
N SER A 130 -3.23 20.48 -14.56
CA SER A 130 -3.32 20.84 -15.99
C SER A 130 -2.44 22.04 -16.33
N THR A 131 -1.87 22.05 -17.53
CA THR A 131 -1.19 23.23 -18.11
C THR A 131 -2.15 24.17 -18.83
N SER A 132 -3.38 23.73 -19.10
CA SER A 132 -4.39 24.51 -19.81
C SER A 132 -5.16 25.37 -18.81
N SER A 133 -5.19 26.68 -19.03
CA SER A 133 -5.93 27.65 -18.19
C SER A 133 -7.45 27.58 -18.34
N THR A 134 -7.95 26.68 -19.19
CA THR A 134 -9.33 26.72 -19.69
C THR A 134 -9.90 25.31 -19.87
N GLN A 135 -11.07 25.11 -19.28
CA GLN A 135 -12.17 24.17 -19.64
C GLN A 135 -12.43 22.92 -18.81
N ASN A 136 -11.48 22.35 -18.08
CA ASN A 136 -11.77 21.16 -17.28
C ASN A 136 -11.82 21.55 -15.80
N GLY A 137 -12.89 21.15 -15.11
CA GLY A 137 -13.01 21.31 -13.66
C GLY A 137 -11.86 20.61 -12.92
N VAL A 138 -11.95 20.46 -11.59
CA VAL A 138 -10.94 19.74 -10.80
C VAL A 138 -10.64 18.32 -11.35
N TYR A 139 -11.59 17.75 -12.10
CA TYR A 139 -11.52 16.42 -12.71
C TYR A 139 -11.82 16.50 -14.22
N PRO A 140 -10.94 15.97 -15.10
CA PRO A 140 -11.15 16.06 -16.55
C PRO A 140 -12.23 15.13 -17.12
N TYR A 141 -12.52 14.00 -16.48
CA TYR A 141 -13.46 13.01 -17.00
C TYR A 141 -14.61 12.76 -16.02
N THR A 142 -15.85 13.04 -16.41
CA THR A 142 -17.02 12.90 -15.51
C THR A 142 -18.02 11.84 -15.98
N ASP A 143 -17.72 11.14 -17.07
CA ASP A 143 -18.55 10.09 -17.68
C ASP A 143 -18.45 8.73 -16.95
N GLN A 144 -17.49 8.59 -16.05
CA GLN A 144 -17.29 7.38 -15.24
C GLN A 144 -18.25 7.32 -14.04
N PRO A 145 -18.60 6.11 -13.54
CA PRO A 145 -19.46 5.96 -12.36
C PRO A 145 -19.00 6.81 -11.18
N GLY A 146 -19.92 7.57 -10.60
CA GLY A 146 -19.68 8.43 -9.43
C GLY A 146 -18.89 9.71 -9.67
N TRP A 147 -18.09 9.80 -10.74
CA TRP A 147 -17.17 10.93 -10.95
C TRP A 147 -17.86 12.27 -11.21
N ALA A 148 -19.01 12.30 -11.89
CA ALA A 148 -19.80 13.53 -12.04
C ALA A 148 -20.31 14.06 -10.68
N GLU A 149 -20.81 13.16 -9.83
CA GLU A 149 -21.33 13.50 -8.50
C GLU A 149 -20.20 13.91 -7.55
N PHE A 150 -19.09 13.17 -7.58
CA PHE A 150 -17.89 13.51 -6.83
C PHE A 150 -17.36 14.90 -7.24
N ALA A 151 -17.29 15.19 -8.54
CA ALA A 151 -16.87 16.49 -9.05
C ALA A 151 -17.76 17.64 -8.55
N ARG A 152 -19.07 17.42 -8.45
CA ARG A 152 -20.05 18.39 -7.97
C ARG A 152 -19.91 18.69 -6.48
N THR A 153 -19.51 17.68 -5.69
CA THR A 153 -19.41 17.78 -4.23
C THR A 153 -17.99 18.15 -3.75
N HIS A 154 -16.97 17.94 -4.58
CA HIS A 154 -15.55 18.18 -4.28
C HIS A 154 -14.96 19.23 -5.22
N THR A 155 -15.62 20.39 -5.30
CA THR A 155 -15.23 21.53 -6.14
C THR A 155 -13.97 22.25 -5.64
N PHE A 156 -13.69 22.12 -4.35
CA PHE A 156 -12.46 22.62 -3.74
C PHE A 156 -11.53 21.45 -3.43
N ASN A 157 -10.45 21.33 -4.21
CA ASN A 157 -9.42 20.35 -3.99
C ASN A 157 -8.06 21.04 -3.95
N LEU A 158 -7.33 20.85 -2.85
CA LEU A 158 -5.98 21.36 -2.68
C LEU A 158 -4.91 20.39 -3.20
N GLY A 159 -5.20 19.10 -3.23
CA GLY A 159 -4.21 18.06 -3.45
C GLY A 159 -3.24 17.88 -2.28
N ALA A 160 -2.76 16.65 -2.14
CA ALA A 160 -1.85 16.22 -1.08
C ALA A 160 -0.53 17.02 -1.02
N PRO A 161 0.14 17.36 -2.15
CA PRO A 161 1.37 18.15 -2.12
C PRO A 161 1.17 19.59 -1.64
N ASN A 162 -0.02 20.16 -1.80
CA ASN A 162 -0.28 21.56 -1.48
C ASN A 162 -0.99 21.76 -0.13
N CYS A 163 -1.34 20.67 0.57
CA CYS A 163 -2.06 20.71 1.83
C CYS A 163 -1.40 21.68 2.83
N TRP A 164 -0.11 21.47 3.10
CA TRP A 164 0.62 22.28 4.06
C TRP A 164 0.82 23.73 3.63
N LYS A 165 1.16 23.97 2.36
CA LYS A 165 1.31 25.31 1.79
C LYS A 165 0.03 26.14 1.95
N ASN A 166 -1.12 25.47 1.91
CA ASN A 166 -2.44 26.07 1.99
C ASN A 166 -3.15 25.75 3.32
N ILE A 167 -2.39 25.52 4.40
CA ILE A 167 -2.94 25.07 5.69
C ILE A 167 -4.07 25.96 6.21
N LYS A 168 -4.03 27.28 5.99
CA LYS A 168 -5.10 28.22 6.39
C LYS A 168 -6.43 28.02 5.67
N LEU A 169 -6.44 27.30 4.55
CA LEU A 169 -7.66 26.95 3.83
C LEU A 169 -8.33 25.70 4.40
N THR A 170 -7.56 24.80 5.05
CA THR A 170 -8.09 23.59 5.70
C THR A 170 -8.30 23.80 7.20
N TRP A 171 -7.42 24.57 7.82
CA TRP A 171 -7.46 24.94 9.24
C TRP A 171 -7.29 26.47 9.40
N PRO A 172 -8.38 27.25 9.22
CA PRO A 172 -8.33 28.71 9.26
C PRO A 172 -7.82 29.31 10.58
N GLU A 173 -8.02 28.60 11.68
CA GLU A 173 -7.70 29.04 13.04
C GLU A 173 -6.32 28.57 13.54
N VAL A 174 -5.51 27.92 12.68
CA VAL A 174 -4.17 27.45 13.07
C VAL A 174 -3.31 28.61 13.56
N SER A 175 -2.75 28.47 14.77
CA SER A 175 -1.86 29.48 15.33
C SER A 175 -0.53 29.51 14.55
N PRO A 176 0.17 30.66 14.45
CA PRO A 176 1.48 30.72 13.80
C PRO A 176 2.50 29.75 14.42
N THR A 177 2.43 29.53 15.73
CA THR A 177 3.30 28.59 16.46
C THR A 177 2.99 27.15 16.06
N THR A 178 1.72 26.73 16.15
CA THR A 178 1.30 25.37 15.76
C THR A 178 1.60 25.10 14.29
N GLN A 179 1.38 26.09 13.43
CA GLN A 179 1.78 26.01 12.04
C GLN A 179 3.30 25.82 11.94
N ALA A 180 4.14 26.56 12.63
CA ALA A 180 5.58 26.32 12.60
C ALA A 180 5.95 24.90 13.10
N GLU A 181 5.33 24.42 14.17
CA GLU A 181 5.71 23.16 14.82
C GLU A 181 5.32 21.91 14.02
N LEU A 182 4.19 21.92 13.30
CA LEU A 182 3.70 20.76 12.51
C LEU A 182 4.23 20.70 11.07
N GLY A 183 5.13 21.60 10.68
CA GLY A 183 5.63 21.66 9.31
C GLY A 183 6.42 20.44 8.86
N PRO A 184 6.45 20.14 7.55
CA PRO A 184 7.17 18.99 7.03
C PRO A 184 8.67 19.17 7.25
N ARG A 185 9.33 18.13 7.77
CA ARG A 185 10.78 18.18 8.04
C ARG A 185 11.63 18.32 6.79
N TYR A 186 11.23 17.67 5.69
CA TYR A 186 11.96 17.69 4.42
C TYR A 186 11.05 18.12 3.27
N THR A 187 11.63 18.82 2.29
CA THR A 187 11.00 19.27 1.04
C THR A 187 11.93 18.89 -0.14
N PRO A 188 11.44 18.77 -1.40
CA PRO A 188 10.10 19.06 -1.91
C PRO A 188 9.11 17.88 -1.93
N GLY A 189 9.49 16.70 -1.40
CA GLY A 189 8.59 15.53 -1.32
C GLY A 189 7.89 15.39 0.03
N GLY A 190 7.23 14.25 0.24
CA GLY A 190 6.42 14.01 1.43
C GLY A 190 5.07 14.69 1.33
N ILE A 191 4.02 13.92 1.08
CA ILE A 191 2.65 14.39 1.06
C ILE A 191 1.89 13.93 2.30
N TRP A 192 0.84 14.66 2.63
CA TRP A 192 -0.10 14.35 3.71
C TRP A 192 -1.17 13.39 3.19
N ASN A 193 -1.80 12.60 4.06
CA ASN A 193 -2.87 11.66 3.69
C ASN A 193 -4.28 12.27 3.69
N SER A 194 -4.52 13.33 4.47
CA SER A 194 -5.77 14.10 4.46
C SER A 194 -5.55 15.60 4.66
N PRO A 195 -6.57 16.44 4.40
CA PRO A 195 -6.59 17.83 4.88
C PRO A 195 -6.46 17.91 6.41
N PHE A 196 -5.90 19.02 6.91
CA PHE A 196 -5.92 19.34 8.35
C PHE A 196 -7.26 19.92 8.77
N SER A 197 -7.78 19.47 9.91
CA SER A 197 -8.90 20.09 10.62
C SER A 197 -8.44 20.55 12.02
N ALA A 198 -9.28 21.26 12.76
CA ALA A 198 -8.97 21.68 14.13
C ALA A 198 -9.07 20.54 15.17
N THR A 199 -9.62 19.39 14.78
CA THR A 199 -9.94 18.27 15.69
C THR A 199 -9.19 17.00 15.38
N ASP A 200 -8.69 16.86 14.16
CA ASP A 200 -8.05 15.64 13.67
C ASP A 200 -6.64 16.00 13.22
N HIS A 201 -5.69 15.97 14.17
CA HIS A 201 -4.25 16.05 13.90
C HIS A 201 -3.44 15.51 15.08
N PRO A 202 -2.22 15.00 14.85
CA PRO A 202 -1.30 14.72 15.95
C PRO A 202 -0.83 16.02 16.62
N ASP A 203 -0.37 15.90 17.85
CA ASP A 203 0.29 17.00 18.57
C ASP A 203 1.78 17.02 18.24
N ALA A 204 2.35 18.22 18.14
CA ALA A 204 3.79 18.43 18.09
C ALA A 204 4.35 18.38 19.52
N VAL A 205 5.09 17.32 19.86
CA VAL A 205 5.60 17.12 21.23
C VAL A 205 7.12 17.14 21.27
N GLY A 206 7.70 17.78 22.28
CA GLY A 206 9.17 17.93 22.39
C GLY A 206 9.93 16.64 22.69
N GLN A 207 9.23 15.55 23.02
CA GLN A 207 9.81 14.24 23.33
C GLN A 207 8.92 13.13 22.77
N TYR A 208 9.54 12.00 22.40
CA TYR A 208 8.82 10.82 21.93
C TYR A 208 7.86 10.27 23.01
N GLN A 209 6.60 10.04 22.63
CA GLN A 209 5.55 9.52 23.53
C GLN A 209 5.17 8.07 23.22
N GLY A 210 5.09 7.68 21.95
CA GLY A 210 4.89 6.29 21.53
C GLY A 210 3.50 5.71 21.79
N THR A 211 2.48 6.54 22.02
CA THR A 211 1.15 6.09 22.48
C THR A 211 -0.04 6.65 21.69
N GLY A 212 0.16 7.49 20.68
CA GLY A 212 -0.96 8.07 19.94
C GLY A 212 -1.45 7.17 18.80
N ASP A 213 -2.73 7.32 18.47
CA ASP A 213 -3.47 6.52 17.48
C ASP A 213 -4.03 7.38 16.32
N THR A 214 -3.71 8.68 16.28
CA THR A 214 -4.25 9.58 15.25
C THR A 214 -3.71 9.20 13.89
N LEU A 215 -4.59 8.88 12.93
CA LEU A 215 -4.20 8.47 11.57
C LEU A 215 -4.18 9.61 10.57
N ASN A 216 -4.55 10.84 10.95
CA ASN A 216 -4.70 11.93 10.01
C ASN A 216 -4.64 13.33 10.67
N PRO A 217 -4.17 14.34 9.92
CA PRO A 217 -3.31 14.24 8.76
C PRO A 217 -1.88 13.91 9.18
N ILE A 218 -1.23 13.04 8.43
CA ILE A 218 0.14 12.58 8.64
C ILE A 218 0.87 12.42 7.32
N GLN A 219 2.21 12.49 7.35
CA GLN A 219 3.05 12.03 6.24
C GLN A 219 3.36 10.54 6.44
N ASN A 220 2.43 9.67 6.02
CA ASN A 220 2.57 8.21 6.13
C ASN A 220 3.21 7.58 4.88
N THR A 221 3.64 6.33 5.01
CA THR A 221 4.28 5.59 3.92
C THR A 221 3.27 5.27 2.81
N VAL A 222 2.09 4.75 3.15
CA VAL A 222 1.07 4.34 2.16
C VAL A 222 0.72 5.46 1.17
N THR A 223 0.34 6.66 1.64
CA THR A 223 -0.06 7.76 0.74
C THR A 223 1.09 8.20 -0.13
N ASN A 224 2.29 8.32 0.43
CA ASN A 224 3.48 8.71 -0.32
C ASN A 224 3.84 7.68 -1.40
N VAL A 225 3.70 6.38 -1.11
CA VAL A 225 4.02 5.33 -2.07
C VAL A 225 2.97 5.21 -3.17
N VAL A 226 1.67 5.23 -2.85
CA VAL A 226 0.62 5.14 -3.88
C VAL A 226 0.65 6.38 -4.80
N TYR A 227 0.96 7.56 -4.26
CA TYR A 227 1.15 8.76 -5.06
C TYR A 227 2.35 8.66 -6.00
N ALA A 228 3.49 8.18 -5.51
CA ALA A 228 4.68 7.98 -6.31
C ALA A 228 4.46 6.95 -7.42
N LEU A 229 3.87 5.80 -7.08
CA LEU A 229 3.55 4.73 -8.02
C LEU A 229 2.59 5.18 -9.11
N LEU A 230 1.47 5.81 -8.73
CA LEU A 230 0.49 6.31 -9.70
C LEU A 230 1.12 7.37 -10.61
N SER A 231 1.88 8.31 -10.05
CA SER A 231 2.56 9.35 -10.83
C SER A 231 3.59 8.77 -11.81
N LEU A 232 4.38 7.79 -11.37
CA LEU A 232 5.37 7.09 -12.21
C LEU A 232 4.68 6.33 -13.35
N ARG A 233 3.68 5.51 -13.03
CA ARG A 233 3.01 4.67 -14.01
C ARG A 233 2.20 5.50 -15.01
N LEU A 234 1.51 6.56 -14.58
CA LEU A 234 0.86 7.47 -15.52
C LEU A 234 1.88 8.20 -16.41
N SER A 235 3.07 8.54 -15.89
CA SER A 235 4.14 9.13 -16.71
C SER A 235 4.61 8.19 -17.82
N LEU A 236 4.61 6.88 -17.56
CA LEU A 236 4.90 5.83 -18.53
C LEU A 236 3.74 5.62 -19.50
N ALA A 237 2.51 5.54 -18.99
CA ALA A 237 1.30 5.38 -19.80
C ALA A 237 1.13 6.54 -20.79
N ALA A 238 1.48 7.77 -20.42
CA ALA A 238 1.44 8.94 -21.32
C ALA A 238 2.39 8.81 -22.53
N GLN A 239 3.43 7.98 -22.43
CA GLN A 239 4.36 7.71 -23.54
C GLN A 239 3.84 6.62 -24.48
N ASN A 240 2.81 5.87 -24.08
CA ASN A 240 2.18 4.88 -24.94
C ASN A 240 1.31 5.60 -26.00
N PRO A 241 1.57 5.43 -27.31
CA PRO A 241 0.78 6.08 -28.37
C PRO A 241 -0.72 5.80 -28.30
N ASP A 242 -1.14 4.62 -27.82
CA ASP A 242 -2.55 4.26 -27.63
C ASP A 242 -3.24 5.15 -26.59
N PHE A 243 -2.48 5.61 -25.60
CA PHE A 243 -2.99 6.34 -24.44
C PHE A 243 -2.73 7.84 -24.51
N ALA A 244 -1.68 8.27 -25.21
CA ALA A 244 -1.18 9.64 -25.23
C ALA A 244 -2.27 10.72 -25.42
N ARG A 245 -3.26 10.46 -26.29
CA ARG A 245 -4.36 11.42 -26.54
C ARG A 245 -5.16 11.76 -25.26
N TYR A 246 -5.38 10.80 -24.37
CA TYR A 246 -6.12 11.02 -23.12
C TYR A 246 -5.36 11.89 -22.13
N PHE A 247 -4.05 12.06 -22.33
CA PHE A 247 -3.24 12.99 -21.55
C PHE A 247 -3.22 14.37 -22.20
N THR A 248 -3.04 14.44 -23.53
CA THR A 248 -2.94 15.70 -24.26
C THR A 248 -4.26 16.44 -24.38
N ASP A 249 -5.37 15.73 -24.60
CA ASP A 249 -6.70 16.31 -24.83
C ASP A 249 -7.21 17.09 -23.61
N VAL A 250 -6.75 16.70 -22.41
CA VAL A 250 -7.10 17.36 -21.14
C VAL A 250 -6.00 18.28 -20.63
N GLY A 251 -4.91 18.42 -21.39
CA GLY A 251 -3.75 19.22 -21.03
C GLY A 251 -3.08 18.77 -19.73
N LEU A 252 -2.98 17.46 -19.47
CA LEU A 252 -2.34 16.95 -18.25
C LEU A 252 -0.91 17.48 -18.14
N ASN A 253 -0.54 18.00 -16.97
CA ASN A 253 0.79 18.52 -16.70
C ASN A 253 1.80 17.36 -16.52
N LEU A 254 2.24 16.79 -17.64
CA LEU A 254 3.21 15.69 -17.67
C LEU A 254 4.53 16.02 -16.95
N PRO A 255 5.09 17.24 -17.02
CA PRO A 255 6.24 17.61 -16.20
C PRO A 255 5.98 17.50 -14.70
N ALA A 256 4.82 17.95 -14.21
CA ALA A 256 4.45 17.85 -12.80
C ALA A 256 4.27 16.38 -12.37
N LEU A 257 3.63 15.56 -13.21
CA LEU A 257 3.49 14.12 -13.01
C LEU A 257 4.85 13.42 -12.87
N ASN A 258 5.80 13.75 -13.74
CA ASN A 258 7.17 13.21 -13.69
C ASN A 258 7.92 13.69 -12.43
N GLN A 259 7.75 14.95 -12.05
CA GLN A 259 8.38 15.50 -10.87
C GLN A 259 7.79 14.93 -9.57
N ALA A 260 6.50 14.61 -9.54
CA ALA A 260 5.79 14.11 -8.36
C ALA A 260 6.42 12.84 -7.78
N TRP A 261 6.67 11.81 -8.60
CA TRP A 261 7.30 10.58 -8.11
C TRP A 261 8.78 10.79 -7.77
N LYS A 262 9.52 11.62 -8.52
CA LYS A 262 10.92 11.97 -8.22
C LYS A 262 11.07 12.67 -6.87
N ASN A 263 10.13 13.55 -6.53
CA ASN A 263 10.08 14.20 -5.24
C ASN A 263 9.91 13.17 -4.10
N GLN A 264 9.10 12.13 -4.30
CA GLN A 264 8.96 11.06 -3.30
C GLN A 264 10.23 10.21 -3.17
N ILE A 265 10.94 9.93 -4.27
CA ILE A 265 12.25 9.25 -4.19
C ILE A 265 13.24 10.09 -3.38
N ALA A 266 13.31 11.40 -3.64
CA ALA A 266 14.18 12.32 -2.89
C ALA A 266 13.79 12.37 -1.40
N TRP A 267 12.49 12.33 -1.09
CA TRP A 267 12.00 12.30 0.29
C TRP A 267 12.35 11.01 1.02
N TRP A 268 12.18 9.84 0.38
CA TRP A 268 12.64 8.56 0.94
C TRP A 268 14.15 8.52 1.13
N GLN A 269 14.94 9.09 0.20
CA GLN A 269 16.38 9.22 0.36
C GLN A 269 16.73 9.98 1.66
N GLN A 270 16.02 11.08 1.95
CA GLN A 270 16.22 11.84 3.18
C GLN A 270 15.81 11.06 4.44
N TRP A 271 14.62 10.46 4.43
CA TRP A 271 14.08 9.77 5.61
C TRP A 271 14.72 8.41 5.89
N MET A 272 15.02 7.62 4.87
CA MET A 272 15.52 6.25 5.02
C MET A 272 17.05 6.16 5.08
N GLN A 273 17.76 7.10 4.45
CA GLN A 273 19.23 7.00 4.32
C GLN A 273 19.98 8.21 4.90
N ALA A 274 19.42 9.42 4.85
CA ALA A 274 20.10 10.61 5.36
C ALA A 274 19.77 10.93 6.82
N THR A 275 18.65 10.42 7.36
CA THR A 275 18.31 10.58 8.78
C THR A 275 19.13 9.60 9.62
N PRO A 276 20.10 10.07 10.43
CA PRO A 276 21.05 9.18 11.09
C PRO A 276 20.47 8.52 12.34
N GLU A 277 19.51 9.19 13.01
CA GLU A 277 18.95 8.72 14.28
C GLU A 277 18.02 7.52 14.07
N PRO A 278 18.33 6.33 14.64
CA PRO A 278 17.60 5.09 14.38
C PRO A 278 16.10 5.12 14.69
N MET A 279 15.70 5.88 15.71
CA MET A 279 14.29 6.07 16.08
C MET A 279 13.55 7.03 15.15
N GLN A 280 14.27 7.90 14.44
CA GLN A 280 13.67 8.94 13.62
C GLN A 280 13.60 8.59 12.15
N THR A 281 14.53 7.77 11.65
CA THR A 281 14.50 7.32 10.26
C THR A 281 13.20 6.59 9.95
N LEU A 282 12.76 6.62 8.70
CA LEU A 282 11.63 5.81 8.25
C LEU A 282 12.00 4.32 8.08
N LEU A 283 13.31 4.00 8.04
CA LEU A 283 13.82 2.65 7.82
C LEU A 283 14.16 1.95 9.15
N LEU A 284 13.67 0.72 9.29
CA LEU A 284 14.07 -0.20 10.35
C LEU A 284 15.11 -1.17 9.78
N SER A 285 16.36 -1.02 10.20
CA SER A 285 17.46 -1.93 9.88
C SER A 285 17.74 -2.88 11.04
N ALA A 286 18.75 -3.74 10.92
CA ALA A 286 19.21 -4.59 12.02
C ALA A 286 19.58 -3.78 13.28
N GLN A 287 20.11 -2.57 13.09
CA GLN A 287 20.46 -1.66 14.19
C GLN A 287 19.24 -1.10 14.92
N SER A 288 18.06 -1.21 14.31
CA SER A 288 16.79 -0.69 14.82
C SER A 288 15.78 -1.79 15.15
N GLY A 289 16.23 -3.05 15.29
CA GLY A 289 15.41 -4.16 15.78
C GLY A 289 14.94 -5.18 14.72
N SER A 290 15.29 -5.02 13.44
CA SER A 290 15.02 -6.04 12.42
C SER A 290 15.88 -7.29 12.62
N LYS A 291 15.28 -8.49 12.55
CA LYS A 291 15.98 -9.79 12.62
C LYS A 291 16.78 -10.14 11.35
N GLY A 292 16.68 -9.31 10.31
CA GLY A 292 17.37 -9.47 9.02
C GLY A 292 16.73 -8.58 7.95
N GLY A 293 17.49 -8.14 6.95
CA GLY A 293 17.00 -7.21 5.93
C GLY A 293 16.57 -5.85 6.50
N SER A 294 15.60 -5.20 5.84
CA SER A 294 15.07 -3.89 6.24
C SER A 294 13.54 -3.90 6.23
N LEU A 295 12.92 -3.07 7.07
CA LEU A 295 11.48 -2.79 7.05
C LEU A 295 11.28 -1.27 6.96
N VAL A 296 10.10 -0.85 6.52
CA VAL A 296 9.68 0.56 6.54
C VAL A 296 8.59 0.76 7.59
N ARG A 297 8.68 1.86 8.35
CA ARG A 297 7.66 2.25 9.31
C ARG A 297 6.44 2.84 8.60
N GLU A 298 5.32 2.85 9.30
CA GLU A 298 4.05 3.34 8.73
C GLU A 298 4.05 4.86 8.51
N ARG A 299 4.81 5.65 9.27
CA ARG A 299 4.93 7.10 9.06
C ARG A 299 6.25 7.69 9.52
N VAL A 300 6.46 8.96 9.19
CA VAL A 300 7.61 9.73 9.68
C VAL A 300 7.46 10.13 11.14
N SER A 301 8.60 10.28 11.82
CA SER A 301 8.66 10.42 13.28
C SER A 301 8.53 11.86 13.80
N THR A 302 8.95 12.84 13.01
CA THR A 302 9.18 14.20 13.47
C THR A 302 8.82 15.24 12.42
N PHE A 303 8.36 16.38 12.89
CA PHE A 303 8.15 17.59 12.09
C PHE A 303 9.47 18.38 11.91
N GLN A 304 9.36 19.56 11.31
CA GLN A 304 10.48 20.48 11.14
C GLN A 304 11.04 21.00 12.46
N VAL A 305 12.27 21.52 12.42
CA VAL A 305 12.92 22.12 13.59
C VAL A 305 12.52 23.59 13.69
N VAL A 306 12.03 24.01 14.86
CA VAL A 306 11.67 25.39 15.18
C VAL A 306 12.48 25.83 16.39
N ASP A 307 13.18 26.97 16.29
CA ASP A 307 14.01 27.52 17.37
C ASP A 307 15.00 26.50 18.00
N GLY A 308 15.54 25.61 17.16
CA GLY A 308 16.47 24.56 17.58
C GLY A 308 15.81 23.33 18.22
N VAL A 309 14.48 23.33 18.39
CA VAL A 309 13.70 22.21 18.92
C VAL A 309 13.13 21.37 17.79
N ARG A 310 13.30 20.05 17.90
CA ARG A 310 12.66 19.07 17.00
C ARG A 310 11.43 18.51 17.67
N TYR A 311 10.29 18.59 16.97
CA TYR A 311 9.02 18.09 17.46
C TYR A 311 8.74 16.69 16.90
N TRP A 312 8.29 15.81 17.77
CA TRP A 312 7.79 14.47 17.43
C TRP A 312 6.31 14.55 17.11
N ASP A 313 5.87 13.66 16.21
CA ASP A 313 4.46 13.30 16.08
C ASP A 313 4.04 12.50 17.32
N SER A 314 3.06 13.01 18.09
CA SER A 314 2.58 12.34 19.31
C SER A 314 1.98 10.95 19.05
N SER A 315 1.57 10.67 17.81
CA SER A 315 1.01 9.39 17.34
C SER A 315 2.01 8.52 16.60
N TYR A 316 3.29 8.89 16.57
CA TYR A 316 4.31 8.03 16.01
C TYR A 316 4.58 6.81 16.88
N ASN A 317 4.47 5.63 16.29
CA ASN A 317 4.91 4.37 16.90
C ASN A 317 6.18 3.86 16.20
N GLN A 318 7.30 3.89 16.93
CA GLN A 318 8.61 3.57 16.38
C GLN A 318 8.79 2.12 15.90
N GLY A 319 7.97 1.19 16.38
CA GLY A 319 8.05 -0.22 16.01
C GLY A 319 7.03 -0.63 14.95
N MET A 320 6.04 0.22 14.67
CA MET A 320 4.89 -0.15 13.86
C MET A 320 5.22 -0.17 12.37
N THR A 321 4.92 -1.31 11.76
CA THR A 321 5.14 -1.59 10.34
C THR A 321 3.94 -2.33 9.77
N TRP A 322 3.43 -1.89 8.63
CA TRP A 322 2.36 -2.57 7.90
C TRP A 322 2.93 -3.36 6.73
N SER A 323 2.47 -4.60 6.52
CA SER A 323 2.99 -5.44 5.43
C SER A 323 2.69 -4.85 4.04
N GLY A 324 1.59 -4.11 3.91
CA GLY A 324 1.23 -3.42 2.67
C GLY A 324 2.20 -2.31 2.28
N ASP A 325 2.71 -1.53 3.25
CA ASP A 325 3.74 -0.51 3.01
C ASP A 325 5.00 -1.14 2.40
N GLN A 326 5.40 -2.31 2.92
CA GLN A 326 6.56 -3.03 2.42
C GLN A 326 6.36 -3.42 0.95
N GLY A 327 5.19 -4.00 0.63
CA GLY A 327 4.81 -4.38 -0.73
C GLY A 327 4.81 -3.21 -1.70
N LEU A 328 4.06 -2.16 -1.35
CA LEU A 328 3.96 -0.94 -2.14
C LEU A 328 5.35 -0.37 -2.44
N LEU A 329 6.20 -0.26 -1.42
CA LEU A 329 7.53 0.33 -1.56
C LEU A 329 8.46 -0.56 -2.41
N ILE A 330 8.36 -1.90 -2.31
CA ILE A 330 9.05 -2.82 -3.24
C ILE A 330 8.69 -2.50 -4.69
N GLY A 331 7.39 -2.33 -4.98
CA GLY A 331 6.90 -1.93 -6.29
C GLY A 331 7.48 -0.60 -6.76
N ALA A 332 7.36 0.43 -5.91
CA ALA A 332 7.76 1.79 -6.25
C ALA A 332 9.26 1.92 -6.51
N LEU A 333 10.08 1.35 -5.62
CA LEU A 333 11.54 1.45 -5.74
C LEU A 333 12.05 0.69 -6.96
N ARG A 334 11.54 -0.53 -7.21
CA ARG A 334 11.93 -1.34 -8.38
C ARG A 334 11.57 -0.64 -9.70
N GLU A 335 10.33 -0.18 -9.83
CA GLU A 335 9.87 0.49 -11.06
C GLU A 335 10.63 1.80 -11.28
N ALA A 336 10.79 2.60 -10.23
CA ALA A 336 11.58 3.83 -10.32
C ALA A 336 13.03 3.52 -10.72
N GLN A 337 13.65 2.48 -10.17
CA GLN A 337 15.03 2.08 -10.51
C GLN A 337 15.16 1.78 -12.01
N SER A 338 14.20 1.06 -12.60
CA SER A 338 14.21 0.73 -14.04
C SER A 338 14.11 1.96 -14.96
N MET A 339 13.74 3.12 -14.43
CA MET A 339 13.69 4.37 -15.20
C MET A 339 15.03 5.09 -15.33
N TYR A 340 16.04 4.71 -14.53
CA TYR A 340 17.35 5.37 -14.58
C TYR A 340 18.26 4.67 -15.58
N SER A 341 18.81 5.46 -16.52
CA SER A 341 19.84 5.00 -17.47
C SER A 341 21.26 5.05 -16.90
N GLY A 342 21.47 5.77 -15.79
CA GLY A 342 22.74 5.88 -15.07
C GLY A 342 22.64 5.32 -13.65
N SER A 343 23.45 5.84 -12.73
CA SER A 343 23.40 5.45 -11.32
C SER A 343 22.10 5.95 -10.65
N PRO A 344 21.19 5.06 -10.26
CA PRO A 344 19.98 5.45 -9.55
C PRO A 344 20.30 5.95 -8.13
N PRO A 345 19.43 6.79 -7.52
CA PRO A 345 19.50 7.08 -6.09
C PRO A 345 19.59 5.79 -5.27
N SER A 346 20.46 5.75 -4.26
CA SER A 346 20.75 4.53 -3.50
C SER A 346 19.54 3.98 -2.75
N VAL A 347 18.57 4.83 -2.39
CA VAL A 347 17.29 4.39 -1.80
C VAL A 347 16.53 3.42 -2.71
N LEU A 348 16.67 3.54 -4.03
CA LEU A 348 16.01 2.65 -4.98
C LEU A 348 16.54 1.22 -4.94
N SER A 349 17.71 0.99 -4.34
CA SER A 349 18.29 -0.36 -4.19
C SER A 349 17.85 -1.08 -2.91
N LEU A 350 16.92 -0.50 -2.13
CA LEU A 350 16.46 -1.10 -0.86
C LEU A 350 15.44 -2.23 -1.05
N TYR A 351 14.76 -2.34 -2.19
CA TYR A 351 13.67 -3.33 -2.35
C TYR A 351 14.07 -4.80 -2.09
N PRO A 352 15.29 -5.30 -2.42
CA PRO A 352 15.67 -6.66 -2.04
C PRO A 352 15.79 -6.82 -0.53
N ALA A 353 16.30 -5.80 0.17
CA ALA A 353 16.40 -5.80 1.63
C ALA A 353 15.01 -5.73 2.29
N LEU A 354 14.03 -5.05 1.67
CA LEU A 354 12.64 -5.05 2.12
C LEU A 354 12.00 -6.44 2.01
N ILE A 355 12.20 -7.14 0.88
CA ILE A 355 11.75 -8.53 0.71
C ILE A 355 12.34 -9.40 1.82
N GLN A 356 13.67 -9.34 1.99
CA GLN A 356 14.36 -10.09 3.05
C GLN A 356 13.81 -9.75 4.44
N GLY A 357 13.54 -8.47 4.71
CA GLY A 357 13.01 -8.02 5.98
C GLY A 357 11.65 -8.59 6.30
N VAL A 358 10.74 -8.65 5.32
CA VAL A 358 9.42 -9.26 5.53
C VAL A 358 9.56 -10.74 5.84
N PHE A 359 10.32 -11.51 5.06
CA PHE A 359 10.52 -12.94 5.34
C PHE A 359 11.22 -13.20 6.69
N ALA A 360 12.12 -12.34 7.13
CA ALA A 360 12.82 -12.50 8.40
C ALA A 360 11.99 -12.12 9.63
N ASN A 361 10.98 -11.25 9.49
CA ASN A 361 10.30 -10.65 10.63
C ASN A 361 8.78 -10.93 10.69
N TYR A 362 8.11 -11.03 9.55
CA TYR A 362 6.66 -11.18 9.48
C TYR A 362 6.20 -12.63 9.43
N PHE A 363 7.01 -13.52 8.87
CA PHE A 363 6.69 -14.94 8.75
C PHE A 363 6.97 -15.64 10.07
N LEU A 364 5.92 -15.89 10.84
CA LEU A 364 6.00 -16.46 12.17
C LEU A 364 5.16 -17.74 12.29
N PRO A 365 5.52 -18.66 13.20
CA PRO A 365 4.74 -19.88 13.44
C PRO A 365 3.30 -19.59 13.89
N ARG A 366 2.32 -20.20 13.22
CA ARG A 366 0.90 -20.18 13.62
C ARG A 366 0.19 -21.47 13.26
N SER A 367 -0.89 -21.75 13.98
CA SER A 367 -1.80 -22.86 13.68
C SER A 367 -3.19 -22.34 13.32
N TYR A 368 -3.71 -22.76 12.17
CA TYR A 368 -5.07 -22.55 11.68
C TYR A 368 -5.82 -23.88 11.73
N GLY A 369 -6.37 -24.21 12.90
CA GLY A 369 -6.93 -25.53 13.16
C GLY A 369 -5.86 -26.61 13.12
N SER A 370 -6.02 -27.61 12.24
CA SER A 370 -5.05 -28.71 12.05
C SER A 370 -3.83 -28.32 11.21
N VAL A 371 -3.84 -27.15 10.58
CA VAL A 371 -2.76 -26.69 9.69
C VAL A 371 -1.80 -25.81 10.48
N SER A 372 -0.52 -26.17 10.53
CA SER A 372 0.53 -25.36 11.18
C SER A 372 1.65 -25.04 10.21
N GLY A 373 2.28 -23.88 10.37
CA GLY A 373 3.32 -23.41 9.47
C GLY A 373 3.76 -21.99 9.81
N SER A 374 4.54 -21.40 8.90
CA SER A 374 4.97 -20.01 9.00
C SER A 374 4.07 -19.11 8.16
N PHE A 375 3.43 -18.14 8.80
CA PHE A 375 2.43 -17.27 8.18
C PHE A 375 2.81 -15.80 8.35
N PRO A 376 2.69 -14.97 7.30
CA PRO A 376 2.98 -13.55 7.39
C PRO A 376 1.93 -12.83 8.24
N LEU A 377 2.39 -11.96 9.14
CA LEU A 377 1.53 -11.02 9.84
C LEU A 377 1.00 -9.93 8.89
N PRO A 378 -0.21 -9.40 9.11
CA PRO A 378 -0.69 -8.21 8.40
C PRO A 378 -0.01 -6.91 8.89
N TRP A 379 0.33 -6.82 10.17
CA TRP A 379 1.13 -5.74 10.77
C TRP A 379 2.07 -6.28 11.83
N LEU A 380 3.10 -5.51 12.16
CA LEU A 380 4.11 -5.90 13.12
C LEU A 380 4.54 -4.68 13.93
N SER A 381 4.49 -4.84 15.25
CA SER A 381 5.26 -4.03 16.19
C SER A 381 6.62 -4.70 16.40
N VAL A 382 7.67 -4.15 15.80
CA VAL A 382 9.02 -4.72 15.86
C VAL A 382 9.50 -4.78 17.30
N GLY A 383 9.95 -5.97 17.72
CA GLY A 383 10.39 -6.25 19.09
C GLY A 383 9.28 -6.76 20.02
N SER A 384 8.02 -6.85 19.55
CA SER A 384 6.94 -7.46 20.33
C SER A 384 7.26 -8.92 20.68
N SER A 385 7.03 -9.28 21.94
CA SER A 385 7.07 -10.67 22.42
C SER A 385 5.80 -11.46 22.10
N ALA A 386 4.71 -10.77 21.68
CA ALA A 386 3.41 -11.38 21.44
C ALA A 386 2.76 -10.78 20.17
N PRO A 387 3.37 -10.96 18.98
CA PRO A 387 2.97 -10.25 17.76
C PRO A 387 1.53 -10.53 17.30
N TYR A 388 0.95 -11.67 17.65
CA TYR A 388 -0.42 -12.03 17.25
C TYR A 388 -1.53 -11.33 18.03
N ILE A 389 -1.21 -10.66 19.14
CA ILE A 389 -2.16 -9.88 19.95
C ILE A 389 -1.93 -8.36 19.83
N GLU A 390 -1.00 -7.94 18.98
CA GLU A 390 -0.75 -6.54 18.70
C GLU A 390 -1.96 -5.87 18.06
N VAL A 391 -2.21 -4.63 18.48
CA VAL A 391 -3.31 -3.79 18.00
C VAL A 391 -2.79 -2.90 16.87
N PRO A 392 -3.46 -2.82 15.71
CA PRO A 392 -3.08 -1.90 14.66
C PRO A 392 -3.40 -0.46 15.11
N PRO A 393 -2.65 0.55 14.63
CA PRO A 393 -2.94 1.96 14.89
C PRO A 393 -4.42 2.31 14.66
N GLY A 394 -5.00 3.08 15.57
CA GLY A 394 -6.41 3.49 15.49
C GLY A 394 -7.42 2.35 15.69
N ASN A 395 -6.98 1.15 16.11
CA ASN A 395 -7.79 -0.07 16.14
C ASN A 395 -8.36 -0.45 14.77
N ASP A 396 -7.71 -0.07 13.67
CA ASP A 396 -8.21 -0.30 12.32
C ASP A 396 -7.83 -1.68 11.76
N TYR A 397 -8.41 -2.72 12.37
CA TYR A 397 -8.13 -4.11 12.01
C TYR A 397 -8.51 -4.43 10.55
N GLY A 398 -9.61 -3.87 10.05
CA GLY A 398 -10.09 -4.15 8.70
C GLY A 398 -9.15 -3.59 7.64
N ASP A 399 -8.64 -2.37 7.84
CA ASP A 399 -7.69 -1.73 6.94
C ASP A 399 -6.34 -2.46 6.96
N TYR A 400 -5.79 -2.66 8.16
CA TYR A 400 -4.47 -3.25 8.31
C TYR A 400 -4.43 -4.73 7.90
N GLN A 401 -5.54 -5.48 8.03
CA GLN A 401 -5.63 -6.87 7.57
C GLN A 401 -5.29 -7.01 6.08
N THR A 402 -5.56 -6.02 5.23
CA THR A 402 -5.31 -6.07 3.78
C THR A 402 -3.81 -6.18 3.40
N GLY A 403 -2.90 -5.92 4.34
CA GLY A 403 -1.48 -5.74 4.05
C GLY A 403 -0.80 -6.95 3.40
N VAL A 404 -1.15 -8.18 3.80
CA VAL A 404 -0.54 -9.38 3.22
C VAL A 404 -0.89 -9.51 1.74
N GLY A 405 -2.14 -9.22 1.35
CA GLY A 405 -2.56 -9.24 -0.04
C GLY A 405 -1.81 -8.22 -0.88
N VAL A 406 -1.64 -7.02 -0.36
CA VAL A 406 -0.83 -5.95 -0.99
C VAL A 406 0.63 -6.40 -1.13
N PHE A 407 1.23 -6.95 -0.08
CA PHE A 407 2.61 -7.46 -0.12
C PHE A 407 2.79 -8.53 -1.20
N MET A 408 1.95 -9.57 -1.19
CA MET A 408 2.04 -10.69 -2.13
C MET A 408 1.84 -10.25 -3.59
N ARG A 409 0.99 -9.24 -3.82
CA ARG A 409 0.79 -8.64 -5.15
C ARG A 409 2.04 -7.97 -5.69
N TYR A 410 2.71 -7.17 -4.87
CA TYR A 410 3.94 -6.52 -5.31
C TYR A 410 5.13 -7.49 -5.37
N LEU A 411 5.13 -8.56 -4.58
CA LEU A 411 6.04 -9.69 -4.79
C LEU A 411 5.80 -10.36 -6.15
N LEU A 412 4.55 -10.60 -6.56
CA LEU A 412 4.23 -11.15 -7.88
C LEU A 412 4.76 -10.26 -9.00
N GLN A 413 4.57 -8.95 -8.88
CA GLN A 413 5.12 -8.00 -9.86
C GLN A 413 6.65 -8.00 -9.86
N ALA A 414 7.30 -8.06 -8.69
CA ALA A 414 8.75 -8.15 -8.58
C ALA A 414 9.29 -9.46 -9.18
N TYR A 415 8.63 -10.59 -8.93
CA TYR A 415 8.97 -11.89 -9.52
C TYR A 415 8.87 -11.90 -11.04
N ARG A 416 7.79 -11.32 -11.60
CA ARG A 416 7.64 -11.19 -13.06
C ARG A 416 8.74 -10.36 -13.70
N ALA A 417 9.28 -9.36 -12.98
CA ALA A 417 10.38 -8.53 -13.45
C ALA A 417 11.75 -9.21 -13.30
N ASP A 418 12.00 -9.85 -12.16
CA ASP A 418 13.22 -10.61 -11.88
C ASP A 418 12.92 -11.80 -10.94
N PRO A 419 12.76 -13.02 -11.50
CA PRO A 419 12.48 -14.22 -10.71
C PRO A 419 13.52 -14.53 -9.64
N LYS A 420 14.78 -14.09 -9.82
CA LYS A 420 15.86 -14.38 -8.88
C LYS A 420 15.65 -13.73 -7.51
N LEU A 421 14.86 -12.66 -7.44
CA LEU A 421 14.53 -11.98 -6.20
C LEU A 421 13.80 -12.89 -5.21
N LEU A 422 12.98 -13.84 -5.70
CA LEU A 422 12.19 -14.72 -4.85
C LEU A 422 12.74 -16.15 -4.76
N ALA A 423 13.81 -16.48 -5.49
CA ALA A 423 14.42 -17.81 -5.44
C ALA A 423 14.75 -18.27 -4.00
N PRO A 424 15.30 -17.42 -3.09
CA PRO A 424 15.58 -17.82 -1.71
C PRO A 424 14.34 -18.10 -0.85
N TYR A 425 13.17 -17.62 -1.27
CA TYR A 425 11.93 -17.65 -0.49
C TYR A 425 10.86 -18.58 -1.10
N ARG A 426 11.19 -19.24 -2.22
CA ARG A 426 10.27 -20.08 -2.97
C ARG A 426 9.59 -21.13 -2.09
N ASP A 427 10.37 -21.88 -1.32
CA ASP A 427 9.83 -22.98 -0.52
C ASP A 427 8.89 -22.47 0.58
N THR A 428 9.18 -21.32 1.18
CA THR A 428 8.29 -20.66 2.15
C THR A 428 6.96 -20.26 1.49
N LEU A 429 7.00 -19.69 0.28
CA LEU A 429 5.81 -19.29 -0.46
C LEU A 429 4.96 -20.50 -0.89
N ILE A 430 5.59 -21.58 -1.37
CA ILE A 430 4.90 -22.82 -1.74
C ILE A 430 4.31 -23.52 -0.50
N ALA A 431 5.04 -23.56 0.61
CA ALA A 431 4.53 -24.11 1.87
C ALA A 431 3.30 -23.32 2.38
N LEU A 432 3.33 -21.99 2.29
CA LEU A 432 2.19 -21.13 2.62
C LEU A 432 0.98 -21.46 1.73
N ALA A 433 1.17 -21.54 0.41
CA ALA A 433 0.08 -21.88 -0.51
C ALA A 433 -0.49 -23.29 -0.26
N ASN A 434 0.36 -24.28 0.00
CA ASN A 434 -0.03 -25.64 0.40
C ASN A 434 -0.87 -25.63 1.68
N ALA A 435 -0.51 -24.81 2.67
CA ALA A 435 -1.29 -24.65 3.89
C ALA A 435 -2.68 -24.04 3.61
N LEU A 436 -2.78 -23.04 2.72
CA LEU A 436 -4.05 -22.38 2.41
C LEU A 436 -5.06 -23.29 1.68
N VAL A 437 -4.59 -24.24 0.89
CA VAL A 437 -5.45 -25.22 0.20
C VAL A 437 -5.72 -26.48 1.03
N ALA A 438 -5.07 -26.62 2.19
CA ALA A 438 -5.25 -27.78 3.05
C ALA A 438 -6.69 -27.83 3.61
N PRO A 439 -7.31 -29.03 3.67
CA PRO A 439 -8.63 -29.19 4.25
C PRO A 439 -8.69 -28.67 5.70
N GLY A 440 -9.71 -27.87 6.01
CA GLY A 440 -9.92 -27.33 7.35
C GLY A 440 -9.10 -26.07 7.67
N PHE A 441 -8.36 -25.50 6.70
CA PHE A 441 -7.63 -24.26 6.92
C PHE A 441 -8.54 -23.13 7.44
N GLY A 442 -8.21 -22.64 8.64
CA GLY A 442 -8.93 -21.56 9.31
C GLY A 442 -10.13 -22.02 10.17
N THR A 443 -10.28 -23.33 10.40
CA THR A 443 -11.36 -23.88 11.24
C THR A 443 -10.79 -24.83 12.31
N PRO A 444 -10.85 -24.48 13.61
CA PRO A 444 -11.26 -23.17 14.14
C PRO A 444 -10.31 -22.04 13.74
N SER A 445 -10.79 -20.80 13.78
CA SER A 445 -9.95 -19.61 13.62
C SER A 445 -8.86 -19.59 14.69
N PRO A 446 -7.65 -19.10 14.37
CA PRO A 446 -6.61 -18.96 15.36
C PRO A 446 -6.98 -17.89 16.39
N GLY A 447 -6.42 -17.98 17.60
CA GLY A 447 -6.49 -16.88 18.58
C GLY A 447 -5.64 -15.67 18.16
N GLY A 448 -5.95 -14.50 18.72
CA GLY A 448 -5.29 -13.23 18.44
C GLY A 448 -5.96 -12.40 17.35
N LEU A 449 -5.73 -11.08 17.36
CA LEU A 449 -6.38 -10.13 16.44
C LEU A 449 -5.50 -9.77 15.24
N CYS A 450 -4.19 -9.95 15.34
CA CYS A 450 -3.26 -9.74 14.23
C CYS A 450 -3.26 -10.96 13.31
N ASP A 451 -4.25 -11.04 12.41
CA ASP A 451 -4.45 -12.17 11.51
C ASP A 451 -4.74 -11.72 10.08
N ALA A 452 -4.09 -12.35 9.11
CA ALA A 452 -4.25 -12.00 7.70
C ALA A 452 -5.27 -12.87 6.95
N PHE A 453 -5.63 -14.04 7.49
CA PHE A 453 -6.27 -15.08 6.68
C PHE A 453 -7.65 -15.47 7.15
N THR A 454 -8.10 -15.08 8.34
CA THR A 454 -9.46 -15.26 8.85
C THR A 454 -10.14 -13.91 8.92
N ALA A 455 -11.36 -13.84 8.37
CA ALA A 455 -12.08 -12.58 8.28
C ALA A 455 -12.32 -12.01 9.68
N TYR A 456 -12.07 -10.71 9.82
CA TYR A 456 -12.32 -9.95 11.03
C TYR A 456 -13.18 -8.73 10.68
N GLY A 457 -14.04 -8.28 11.60
CA GLY A 457 -14.82 -7.06 11.44
C GLY A 457 -16.28 -7.28 10.99
N ASN A 458 -16.94 -6.18 10.66
CA ASN A 458 -18.37 -6.14 10.38
C ASN A 458 -18.63 -5.62 8.95
N GLY A 459 -19.37 -6.42 8.18
CA GLY A 459 -19.80 -6.04 6.83
C GLY A 459 -18.77 -6.36 5.75
N ASN A 460 -19.18 -6.16 4.50
CA ASN A 460 -18.50 -6.73 3.34
C ASN A 460 -17.12 -6.11 3.09
N ALA A 461 -16.92 -4.85 3.45
CA ALA A 461 -15.63 -4.18 3.29
C ALA A 461 -14.56 -4.73 4.23
N ASP A 462 -14.92 -5.16 5.44
CA ASP A 462 -14.00 -5.80 6.40
C ASP A 462 -13.76 -7.26 6.00
N MET A 463 -14.86 -7.98 5.74
CA MET A 463 -14.87 -9.41 5.46
C MET A 463 -14.09 -9.83 4.20
N ILE A 464 -13.92 -8.91 3.23
CA ILE A 464 -13.25 -9.20 1.96
C ILE A 464 -11.72 -9.33 2.08
N SER A 465 -11.10 -8.74 3.09
CA SER A 465 -9.64 -8.66 3.23
C SER A 465 -8.98 -10.04 3.32
N ALA A 466 -9.47 -10.90 4.20
CA ALA A 466 -8.94 -12.25 4.39
C ALA A 466 -8.97 -13.12 3.12
N PRO A 467 -10.10 -13.28 2.39
CA PRO A 467 -10.09 -14.06 1.15
C PRO A 467 -9.25 -13.40 0.04
N VAL A 468 -9.17 -12.07 -0.03
CA VAL A 468 -8.28 -11.36 -0.97
C VAL A 468 -6.80 -11.65 -0.67
N ASN A 469 -6.41 -11.71 0.61
CA ASN A 469 -5.05 -12.05 1.01
C ASN A 469 -4.70 -13.49 0.60
N ARG A 470 -5.61 -14.44 0.85
CA ARG A 470 -5.44 -15.84 0.41
C ARG A 470 -5.30 -15.92 -1.11
N LEU A 471 -6.16 -15.20 -1.85
CA LEU A 471 -6.11 -15.17 -3.31
C LEU A 471 -4.78 -14.63 -3.82
N ALA A 472 -4.25 -13.56 -3.22
CA ALA A 472 -2.96 -12.98 -3.61
C ALA A 472 -1.78 -13.96 -3.40
N VAL A 473 -1.79 -14.72 -2.30
CA VAL A 473 -0.81 -15.81 -2.07
C VAL A 473 -0.90 -16.86 -3.16
N LEU A 474 -2.11 -17.34 -3.48
CA LEU A 474 -2.29 -18.38 -4.50
C LEU A 474 -1.90 -17.89 -5.90
N ASN A 475 -2.23 -16.65 -6.27
CA ASN A 475 -1.81 -16.05 -7.53
C ASN A 475 -0.28 -16.00 -7.65
N LEU A 476 0.41 -15.64 -6.57
CA LEU A 476 1.88 -15.66 -6.53
C LEU A 476 2.43 -17.08 -6.64
N ALA A 477 1.88 -18.04 -5.89
CA ALA A 477 2.32 -19.42 -5.91
C ALA A 477 2.12 -20.08 -7.28
N ILE A 478 0.99 -19.84 -7.95
CA ILE A 478 0.75 -20.33 -9.32
C ILE A 478 1.81 -19.77 -10.29
N ALA A 479 2.20 -18.51 -10.16
CA ALA A 479 3.21 -17.92 -11.04
C ALA A 479 4.65 -18.41 -10.78
N ILE A 480 4.96 -18.81 -9.54
CA ILE A 480 6.28 -19.33 -9.13
C ILE A 480 6.44 -20.83 -9.41
N SER A 481 5.31 -21.54 -9.56
CA SER A 481 5.27 -22.97 -9.83
C SER A 481 5.46 -23.24 -11.32
#